data_AF-A0A2Z5WU85-F1
#
_entry.id   AF-A0A2Z5WU85-F1
#
_cell.length_a   1.000
_cell.length_b   1.000
_cell.length_c   1.000
_cell.angle_alpha   90.00
_cell.angle_beta   90.00
_cell.angle_gamma   90.00
#
_symmetry.space_group_name_H-M   'P 1'
#
loop_
_entity.id
_entity.type
_entity.pdbx_description
1 polymer ?
#
loop_
_entity_poly.entity_id
_entity_poly.type
_entity_poly.pdbx_seq_one_letter_code
_entity_poly.pdbx_strand_id
1 'polypeptide(L)'
;MTIESLLTLYKLPVLLLMILTPWIAYYICVLIPGTKEEPFVLSVNLSLSAFAAMVFAGYIAYASNTGGWGRIGKEADILLLLSAPYHVISSIILAKKRLPLNKIPAFKFIQGLMLMSLAFIFFSWISNRIHFYFFSYIPFNVFLIVLGVVLLIGYIGYTKVFGED
;
A
#
# COMPACT_ATOMS: atom_id res chain seq x y z
N MET A 1 5.62 9.91 28.39
CA MET A 1 4.80 10.16 27.19
C MET A 1 4.38 8.79 26.66
N THR A 2 3.09 8.48 26.63
CA THR A 2 2.58 7.18 26.14
C THR A 2 2.35 7.24 24.63
N ILE A 3 2.45 6.11 23.93
CA ILE A 3 2.19 6.03 22.47
C ILE A 3 0.80 6.57 22.12
N GLU A 4 -0.19 6.36 22.98
CA GLU A 4 -1.56 6.91 22.83
C GLU A 4 -1.61 8.45 22.89
N SER A 5 -0.77 9.07 23.72
CA SER A 5 -0.66 10.54 23.81
C SER A 5 0.01 11.15 22.57
N LEU A 6 0.94 10.43 21.95
CA LEU A 6 1.54 10.83 20.67
C LEU A 6 0.54 10.71 19.52
N LEU A 7 -0.23 9.61 19.49
CA LEU A 7 -1.20 9.37 18.42
C LEU A 7 -2.30 10.43 18.41
N THR A 8 -2.81 10.82 19.57
CA THR A 8 -3.85 11.86 19.70
C THR A 8 -3.33 13.25 19.33
N LEU A 9 -2.09 13.59 19.70
CA LEU A 9 -1.48 14.88 19.37
C LEU A 9 -1.14 15.02 17.88
N TYR A 10 -0.60 13.98 17.26
CA TYR A 10 -0.15 14.01 15.86
C TYR A 10 -1.19 13.52 14.85
N LYS A 11 -2.36 13.04 15.29
CA LYS A 11 -3.46 12.60 14.43
C LYS A 11 -3.81 13.64 13.36
N LEU A 12 -4.08 14.88 13.77
CA LEU A 12 -4.52 15.94 12.86
C LEU A 12 -3.41 16.35 11.87
N PRO A 13 -2.15 16.57 12.31
CA PRO A 13 -1.02 16.76 11.39
C PRO A 13 -0.85 15.64 10.36
N VAL A 14 -0.92 14.38 10.79
CA VAL A 14 -0.76 13.21 9.91
C VAL A 14 -1.89 13.12 8.89
N LEU A 15 -3.14 13.35 9.32
CA LEU A 15 -4.30 13.39 8.42
C LEU A 15 -4.18 14.52 7.39
N LEU A 16 -3.82 15.72 7.83
CA LEU A 16 -3.61 16.85 6.92
C LEU A 16 -2.50 16.56 5.92
N LEU A 17 -1.38 15.99 6.38
CA LEU A 17 -0.30 15.58 5.50
C LEU A 17 -0.81 14.58 4.47
N MET A 18 -1.45 13.49 4.89
CA MET A 18 -1.99 12.45 4.01
C MET A 18 -3.01 12.97 2.99
N ILE A 19 -3.83 13.94 3.39
CA ILE A 19 -4.87 14.48 2.51
C ILE A 19 -4.28 15.49 1.54
N LEU A 20 -3.35 16.34 1.97
CA LEU A 20 -2.85 17.47 1.18
C LEU A 20 -1.70 17.09 0.25
N THR A 21 -0.83 16.14 0.61
CA THR A 21 0.36 15.79 -0.19
C THR A 21 0.06 15.43 -1.65
N PRO A 22 -1.00 14.66 -2.00
CA PRO A 22 -1.30 14.36 -3.41
C PRO A 22 -1.66 15.61 -4.21
N TRP A 23 -2.39 16.55 -3.58
CA TRP A 23 -2.78 17.81 -4.21
C TRP A 23 -1.62 18.77 -4.34
N ILE A 24 -0.78 18.87 -3.31
CA ILE A 24 0.44 19.69 -3.35
C ILE A 24 1.33 19.23 -4.50
N ALA A 25 1.57 17.91 -4.63
CA ALA A 25 2.35 17.35 -5.72
C ALA A 25 1.73 17.68 -7.09
N TYR A 26 0.40 17.58 -7.22
CA TYR A 26 -0.31 17.94 -8.44
C TYR A 26 -0.17 19.43 -8.79
N TYR A 27 -0.38 20.33 -7.82
CA TYR A 27 -0.28 21.77 -8.04
C TYR A 27 1.15 22.22 -8.33
N ILE A 28 2.16 21.60 -7.72
CA ILE A 28 3.57 21.83 -8.07
C ILE A 28 3.80 21.51 -9.55
N CYS A 29 3.30 20.36 -10.02
CA CYS A 29 3.40 19.99 -11.43
C CYS A 29 2.65 20.97 -12.35
N VAL A 30 1.49 21.49 -11.91
CA VAL A 30 0.72 22.49 -12.68
C VAL A 30 1.47 23.81 -12.80
N LEU A 31 2.11 24.28 -11.71
CA LEU A 31 2.84 25.55 -11.67
C LEU A 31 4.18 25.49 -12.39
N ILE A 32 4.88 24.34 -12.33
CA ILE A 32 6.20 24.14 -12.93
C ILE A 32 6.13 22.96 -13.91
N PRO A 33 5.60 23.16 -15.13
CA PRO A 33 5.58 22.12 -16.15
C PRO A 33 6.99 21.90 -16.68
N GLY A 34 7.56 20.72 -16.41
CA GLY A 34 8.92 20.37 -16.82
C GLY A 34 9.04 18.89 -17.17
N THR A 35 9.68 18.57 -18.29
CA THR A 35 9.84 17.19 -18.78
C THR A 35 10.66 16.28 -17.84
N LYS A 36 11.53 16.87 -17.01
CA LYS A 36 12.37 16.15 -16.02
C LYS A 36 11.89 16.30 -14.57
N GLU A 37 11.23 17.40 -14.23
CA GLU A 37 10.83 17.71 -12.84
C GLU A 37 9.50 17.06 -12.47
N GLU A 38 8.53 17.04 -13.39
CA GLU A 38 7.22 16.41 -13.13
C GLU A 38 7.31 14.92 -12.78
N PRO A 39 8.08 14.08 -13.51
CA PRO A 39 8.22 12.67 -13.14
C PRO A 39 8.85 12.50 -11.75
N PHE A 40 9.77 13.38 -11.37
CA PHE A 40 10.43 13.33 -10.07
C PHE A 40 9.45 13.66 -8.94
N VAL A 41 8.73 14.78 -9.02
CA VAL A 41 7.74 15.18 -8.00
C VAL A 41 6.65 14.13 -7.84
N LEU A 42 6.14 13.61 -8.96
CA LEU A 42 5.13 12.54 -8.93
C LEU A 42 5.70 11.23 -8.38
N SER A 43 6.97 10.90 -8.67
CA SER A 43 7.61 9.71 -8.12
C SER A 43 7.78 9.77 -6.60
N VAL A 44 8.11 10.95 -6.05
CA VAL A 44 8.22 11.15 -4.60
C VAL A 44 6.85 10.97 -3.94
N ASN A 45 5.81 11.60 -4.47
CA ASN A 45 4.44 11.45 -3.94
C ASN A 45 3.93 10.00 -4.03
N LEU A 46 4.26 9.29 -5.11
CA LEU A 46 3.93 7.87 -5.27
C LEU A 46 4.75 6.99 -4.31
N SER A 47 6.04 7.27 -4.09
CA SER A 47 6.84 6.53 -3.11
C SER A 47 6.29 6.70 -1.68
N LEU A 48 5.83 7.90 -1.32
CA LEU A 48 5.14 8.16 -0.06
C LEU A 48 3.83 7.38 0.04
N SER A 49 3.07 7.30 -1.06
CA SER A 49 1.87 6.45 -1.14
C SER A 49 2.18 4.97 -0.91
N ALA A 50 3.26 4.47 -1.50
CA ALA A 50 3.70 3.09 -1.33
C ALA A 50 4.09 2.80 0.13
N PHE A 51 4.81 3.73 0.76
CA PHE A 51 5.17 3.63 2.18
C PHE A 51 3.92 3.66 3.08
N ALA A 52 3.00 4.59 2.84
CA ALA A 52 1.73 4.67 3.56
C ALA A 52 0.92 3.37 3.43
N ALA A 53 0.87 2.78 2.24
CA ALA A 53 0.21 1.50 1.98
C ALA A 53 0.89 0.34 2.74
N MET A 54 2.23 0.30 2.78
CA MET A 54 2.96 -0.71 3.56
C MET A 54 2.66 -0.62 5.05
N VAL A 55 2.71 0.59 5.62
CA VAL A 55 2.39 0.83 7.04
C VAL A 55 0.95 0.44 7.34
N PHE A 56 0.02 0.81 6.45
CA PHE A 56 -1.39 0.45 6.56
C PHE A 56 -1.62 -1.06 6.54
N ALA A 57 -0.99 -1.77 5.58
CA ALA A 57 -1.07 -3.22 5.49
C ALA A 57 -0.48 -3.91 6.73
N GLY A 58 0.67 -3.42 7.22
CA GLY A 58 1.29 -3.91 8.46
C GLY A 58 0.40 -3.72 9.68
N TYR A 59 -0.25 -2.55 9.80
CA TYR A 59 -1.22 -2.28 10.87
C TYR A 59 -2.42 -3.22 10.82
N ILE A 60 -3.03 -3.39 9.64
CA ILE A 60 -4.17 -4.32 9.48
C ILE A 60 -3.75 -5.75 9.82
N ALA A 61 -2.59 -6.21 9.35
CA ALA A 61 -2.09 -7.54 9.63
C ALA A 61 -1.87 -7.76 11.14
N TYR A 62 -1.23 -6.80 11.81
CA TYR A 62 -1.00 -6.85 13.26
C TYR A 62 -2.32 -6.86 14.05
N ALA A 63 -3.25 -5.95 13.73
CA ALA A 63 -4.51 -5.83 14.44
C ALA A 63 -5.43 -7.03 14.19
N SER A 64 -5.44 -7.56 12.96
CA SER A 64 -6.17 -8.78 12.61
C SER A 64 -5.66 -10.00 13.39
N ASN A 65 -4.34 -10.13 13.56
CA ASN A 65 -3.74 -11.27 14.26
C ASN A 65 -3.86 -11.20 15.80
N THR A 66 -3.88 -9.99 16.39
CA THR A 66 -3.86 -9.82 17.86
C THR A 66 -5.24 -9.66 18.49
N GLY A 67 -6.25 -9.20 17.75
CA GLY A 67 -7.60 -8.96 18.31
C GLY A 67 -8.74 -9.13 17.32
N GLY A 68 -8.47 -9.65 16.12
CA GLY A 68 -9.47 -9.84 15.07
C GLY A 68 -10.00 -8.53 14.47
N TRP A 69 -10.83 -8.67 13.44
CA TRP A 69 -11.39 -7.54 12.68
C TRP A 69 -12.28 -6.60 13.52
N GLY A 70 -12.88 -7.12 14.60
CA GLY A 70 -13.70 -6.32 15.53
C GLY A 70 -12.90 -5.28 16.31
N ARG A 71 -11.60 -5.50 16.54
CA ARG A 71 -10.72 -4.55 17.23
C ARG A 71 -10.34 -3.38 16.34
N ILE A 72 -10.10 -3.64 15.05
CA ILE A 72 -9.87 -2.59 14.04
C ILE A 72 -11.07 -1.63 13.99
N GLY A 73 -12.30 -2.15 13.96
CA GLY A 73 -13.49 -1.30 13.91
C GLY A 73 -13.80 -0.50 15.18
N LYS A 74 -13.26 -0.92 16.34
CA LYS A 74 -13.51 -0.26 17.64
C LYS A 74 -12.39 0.68 18.08
N GLU A 75 -11.14 0.33 17.78
CA GLU A 75 -9.95 1.06 18.22
C GLU A 75 -9.35 1.93 17.11
N ALA A 76 -9.53 1.57 15.83
CA ALA A 76 -8.99 2.37 14.75
C ALA A 76 -9.90 3.58 14.48
N ASP A 77 -9.30 4.76 14.47
CA ASP A 77 -9.95 5.95 13.97
C ASP A 77 -10.16 5.82 12.45
N ILE A 78 -11.43 5.75 12.04
CA ILE A 78 -11.86 5.50 10.66
C ILE A 78 -11.24 6.51 9.69
N LEU A 79 -11.07 7.77 10.11
CA LEU A 79 -10.44 8.80 9.28
C LEU A 79 -8.98 8.45 8.96
N LEU A 80 -8.22 8.05 9.97
CA LEU A 80 -6.82 7.68 9.80
C LEU A 80 -6.69 6.38 8.99
N LEU A 81 -7.62 5.43 9.21
CA LEU A 81 -7.71 4.19 8.45
C LEU A 81 -7.98 4.46 6.95
N LEU A 82 -8.88 5.39 6.63
CA LEU A 82 -9.22 5.75 5.25
C LEU A 82 -8.19 6.67 4.60
N SER A 83 -7.33 7.34 5.38
CA SER A 83 -6.35 8.30 4.86
C SER A 83 -5.29 7.63 3.96
N ALA A 84 -4.84 6.43 4.31
CA ALA A 84 -3.87 5.67 3.50
C ALA A 84 -4.43 5.24 2.13
N PRO A 85 -5.59 4.55 2.02
CA PRO A 85 -6.17 4.22 0.73
C PRO A 85 -6.57 5.48 -0.06
N TYR A 86 -7.04 6.53 0.62
CA TYR A 86 -7.28 7.83 -0.03
C TYR A 86 -6.01 8.39 -0.68
N HIS A 87 -4.89 8.45 0.06
CA HIS A 87 -3.63 9.00 -0.45
C HIS A 87 -3.14 8.23 -1.67
N VAL A 88 -3.20 6.89 -1.64
CA VAL A 88 -2.79 6.04 -2.76
C VAL A 88 -3.66 6.30 -4.00
N ILE A 89 -4.99 6.25 -3.85
CA ILE A 89 -5.92 6.42 -4.96
C ILE A 89 -5.81 7.82 -5.56
N SER A 90 -5.83 8.86 -4.72
CA SER A 90 -5.70 10.24 -5.17
C SER A 90 -4.37 10.50 -5.87
N SER A 91 -3.26 9.98 -5.35
CA SER A 91 -1.94 10.11 -5.95
C SER A 91 -1.87 9.48 -7.34
N ILE A 92 -2.46 8.30 -7.53
CA ILE A 92 -2.49 7.63 -8.85
C ILE A 92 -3.39 8.41 -9.83
N ILE A 93 -4.58 8.84 -9.40
CA ILE A 93 -5.51 9.58 -10.26
C ILE A 93 -4.90 10.92 -10.70
N LEU A 94 -4.31 11.66 -9.77
CA LEU A 94 -3.68 12.95 -10.04
C LEU A 94 -2.42 12.80 -10.91
N ALA A 95 -1.61 11.77 -10.67
CA ALA A 95 -0.45 11.47 -11.51
C ALA A 95 -0.88 11.14 -12.95
N LYS A 96 -1.92 10.32 -13.13
CA LYS A 96 -2.46 9.94 -14.44
C LYS A 96 -2.96 11.13 -15.27
N LYS A 97 -3.41 12.20 -14.60
CA LYS A 97 -3.86 13.44 -15.29
C LYS A 97 -2.69 14.25 -15.87
N ARG A 98 -1.48 14.11 -15.34
CA ARG A 98 -0.30 14.87 -15.80
C ARG A 98 0.58 14.07 -16.74
N LEU A 99 0.90 12.83 -16.39
CA LEU A 99 1.80 11.98 -17.15
C LEU A 99 1.23 10.57 -17.29
N PRO A 100 1.50 9.88 -18.41
CA PRO A 100 1.21 8.45 -18.51
C PRO A 100 2.01 7.72 -17.43
N LEU A 101 1.32 6.88 -16.65
CA LEU A 101 1.86 6.25 -15.44
C LEU A 101 3.15 5.45 -15.68
N ASN A 102 3.31 4.89 -16.88
CA ASN A 102 4.51 4.14 -17.29
C ASN A 102 5.79 5.00 -17.32
N LYS A 103 5.67 6.32 -17.45
CA LYS A 103 6.81 7.25 -17.40
C LYS A 103 7.25 7.61 -15.98
N ILE A 104 6.51 7.17 -14.95
CA ILE A 104 6.79 7.50 -13.56
C ILE A 104 7.49 6.30 -12.90
N PRO A 105 8.78 6.40 -12.52
CA PRO A 105 9.55 5.25 -12.03
C PRO A 105 8.92 4.55 -10.82
N ALA A 106 8.39 5.33 -9.86
CA ALA A 106 7.76 4.82 -8.65
C ALA A 106 6.44 4.06 -8.91
N PHE A 107 5.82 4.25 -10.07
CA PHE A 107 4.56 3.56 -10.39
C PHE A 107 4.77 2.05 -10.53
N LYS A 108 5.90 1.61 -11.11
CA LYS A 108 6.24 0.18 -11.22
C LYS A 108 6.29 -0.51 -9.85
N PHE A 109 6.74 0.21 -8.81
CA PHE A 109 6.80 -0.31 -7.44
C PHE A 109 5.41 -0.43 -6.80
N ILE A 110 4.57 0.60 -6.94
CA ILE A 110 3.18 0.55 -6.46
C ILE A 110 2.39 -0.56 -7.15
N GLN A 111 2.56 -0.71 -8.46
CA GLN A 111 1.88 -1.73 -9.23
C GLN A 111 2.29 -3.14 -8.76
N GLY A 112 3.57 -3.36 -8.47
CA GLY A 112 4.06 -4.59 -7.82
C GLY A 112 3.44 -4.81 -6.43
N LEU A 113 3.39 -3.78 -5.59
CA LEU A 113 2.76 -3.87 -4.26
C LEU A 113 1.27 -4.18 -4.34
N MET A 114 0.54 -3.54 -5.24
CA MET A 114 -0.88 -3.77 -5.45
C MET A 114 -1.15 -5.21 -5.89
N LEU A 115 -0.32 -5.74 -6.78
CA LEU A 115 -0.40 -7.13 -7.23
C LEU A 115 -0.08 -8.12 -6.10
N MET A 116 0.95 -7.85 -5.30
CA MET A 116 1.27 -8.66 -4.11
C MET A 116 0.14 -8.62 -3.07
N SER A 117 -0.46 -7.46 -2.82
CA SER A 117 -1.61 -7.32 -1.91
C SER A 117 -2.84 -8.07 -2.41
N LEU A 118 -3.16 -7.98 -3.71
CA LEU A 118 -4.26 -8.74 -4.31
C LEU A 118 -4.02 -10.25 -4.23
N ALA A 119 -2.81 -10.69 -4.55
CA ALA A 119 -2.43 -12.10 -4.40
C ALA A 119 -2.58 -12.55 -2.94
N PHE A 120 -2.08 -11.77 -1.98
CA PHE A 120 -2.21 -12.08 -0.56
C PHE A 120 -3.68 -12.18 -0.11
N ILE A 121 -4.53 -11.23 -0.52
CA ILE A 121 -5.97 -11.26 -0.21
C ILE A 121 -6.62 -12.51 -0.82
N PHE A 122 -6.29 -12.84 -2.07
CA PHE A 122 -6.80 -14.02 -2.75
C PHE A 122 -6.39 -15.32 -2.05
N PHE A 123 -5.12 -15.46 -1.67
CA PHE A 123 -4.63 -16.61 -0.91
C PHE A 123 -5.22 -16.68 0.49
N SER A 124 -5.37 -15.55 1.18
CA SER A 124 -5.99 -15.49 2.50
C SER A 124 -7.48 -15.88 2.45
N TRP A 125 -8.20 -15.42 1.41
CA TRP A 125 -9.59 -15.79 1.17
C TRP A 125 -9.75 -17.28 0.85
N ILE A 126 -8.90 -17.83 -0.03
CA ILE A 126 -8.83 -19.26 -0.31
C ILE A 126 -8.50 -20.04 0.96
N SER A 127 -7.54 -19.57 1.75
CA SER A 127 -7.11 -20.20 2.99
C SER A 127 -8.19 -20.25 4.07
N ASN A 128 -9.17 -19.34 4.01
CA ASN A 128 -10.30 -19.31 4.93
C ASN A 128 -11.49 -20.16 4.44
N ARG A 129 -11.66 -20.27 3.11
CA ARG A 129 -12.73 -21.07 2.48
C ARG A 129 -12.40 -22.56 2.43
N ILE A 130 -11.17 -22.87 2.07
CA ILE A 130 -10.61 -24.20 2.24
C ILE A 130 -10.20 -24.23 3.70
N HIS A 131 -10.88 -25.01 4.56
CA HIS A 131 -10.30 -25.37 5.85
C HIS A 131 -8.99 -26.09 5.54
N PHE A 132 -7.92 -25.32 5.42
CA PHE A 132 -6.59 -25.85 5.27
C PHE A 132 -6.28 -26.51 6.60
N TYR A 133 -6.54 -27.81 6.68
CA TYR A 133 -5.97 -28.73 7.67
C TYR A 133 -4.42 -28.65 7.71
N PHE A 134 -3.78 -27.79 6.90
CA PHE A 134 -2.36 -27.47 6.90
C PHE A 134 -1.86 -26.81 8.20
N PHE A 135 -2.65 -25.97 8.88
CA PHE A 135 -2.14 -25.21 10.04
C PHE A 135 -1.91 -26.03 11.32
N SER A 136 -2.42 -27.27 11.40
CA SER A 136 -2.08 -28.18 12.50
C SER A 136 -0.82 -29.01 12.26
N TYR A 137 -0.35 -29.13 11.02
CA TYR A 137 0.72 -30.09 10.67
C TYR A 137 1.93 -29.51 9.97
N ILE A 138 1.93 -28.22 9.61
CA ILE A 138 3.00 -27.64 8.82
C ILE A 138 3.78 -26.59 9.63
N PRO A 139 5.10 -26.77 9.81
CA PRO A 139 5.91 -25.80 10.53
C PRO A 139 5.96 -24.46 9.80
N PHE A 140 5.94 -23.37 10.56
CA PHE A 140 5.90 -21.98 10.08
C PHE A 140 6.95 -21.66 8.99
N ASN A 141 8.10 -22.31 9.04
CA ASN A 141 9.16 -22.20 8.01
C ASN A 141 8.70 -22.64 6.62
N VAL A 142 7.88 -23.69 6.52
CA VAL A 142 7.36 -24.18 5.23
C VAL A 142 6.32 -23.22 4.67
N PHE A 143 5.51 -22.59 5.52
CA PHE A 143 4.60 -21.52 5.10
C PHE A 143 5.37 -20.33 4.50
N LEU A 144 6.46 -19.90 5.14
CA LEU A 144 7.31 -18.83 4.61
C LEU A 144 7.95 -19.19 3.27
N ILE A 145 8.35 -20.45 3.07
CA ILE A 145 8.89 -20.95 1.79
C ILE A 145 7.80 -20.92 0.71
N VAL A 146 6.60 -21.43 1.00
CA VAL A 146 5.48 -21.41 0.04
C VAL A 146 5.11 -19.98 -0.33
N LEU A 147 5.02 -19.08 0.66
CA LEU A 147 4.78 -17.66 0.43
C LEU A 147 5.89 -17.07 -0.44
N GLY A 148 7.16 -17.36 -0.15
CA GLY A 148 8.30 -16.93 -0.95
C GLY A 148 8.22 -17.38 -2.41
N VAL A 149 7.91 -18.66 -2.66
CA VAL A 149 7.74 -19.21 -4.01
C VAL A 149 6.58 -18.54 -4.75
N VAL A 150 5.45 -18.36 -4.08
CA VAL A 150 4.27 -17.68 -4.65
C VAL A 150 4.59 -16.23 -4.99
N LEU A 151 5.32 -15.51 -4.14
CA LEU A 151 5.77 -14.14 -4.42
C LEU A 151 6.75 -14.09 -5.61
N LEU A 152 7.62 -15.09 -5.73
CA LEU A 152 8.58 -15.22 -6.84
C LEU A 152 7.84 -15.47 -8.16
N ILE A 153 6.83 -16.35 -8.15
CA ILE A 153 5.95 -16.59 -9.31
C ILE A 153 5.14 -15.33 -9.64
N GLY A 154 4.63 -14.63 -8.63
CA GLY A 154 3.93 -13.35 -8.82
C GLY A 154 4.83 -12.28 -9.44
N TYR A 155 6.09 -12.20 -9.00
CA TYR A 155 7.09 -11.30 -9.56
C TYR A 155 7.46 -11.65 -11.01
N ILE A 156 7.69 -12.94 -11.30
CA ILE A 156 7.97 -13.41 -12.67
C ILE A 156 6.77 -13.19 -13.58
N GLY A 157 5.55 -13.49 -13.11
CA GLY A 157 4.32 -13.23 -13.87
C GLY A 157 4.13 -11.74 -14.14
N TYR A 158 4.45 -10.89 -13.17
CA TYR A 158 4.41 -9.45 -13.30
C TYR A 158 5.42 -8.91 -14.33
N THR A 159 6.67 -9.35 -14.27
CA THR A 159 7.69 -8.95 -15.26
C THR A 159 7.38 -9.46 -16.66
N LYS A 160 6.73 -10.61 -16.80
CA LYS A 160 6.36 -11.17 -18.12
C LYS A 160 5.12 -10.51 -18.75
N VAL A 161 4.19 -10.01 -17.94
CA VAL A 161 2.94 -9.38 -18.42
C VAL A 161 3.08 -7.87 -18.59
N PHE A 162 3.91 -7.22 -17.77
CA PHE A 162 4.05 -5.76 -17.75
C PHE A 162 5.48 -5.27 -17.99
N GLY A 163 6.45 -6.17 -18.15
CA GLY A 163 7.86 -5.85 -18.41
C GLY A 163 8.28 -6.02 -19.87
N GLU A 164 7.33 -6.07 -20.80
CA GLU A 164 7.64 -5.93 -22.22
C GLU A 164 7.93 -4.46 -22.53
N ASP A 165 9.21 -4.19 -22.79
CA ASP A 165 9.60 -3.28 -23.88
C ASP A 165 9.17 -3.89 -25.22
#